data_AF-A0A2G6NN68-F1
#
_entry.id   AF-A0A2G6NN68-F1
#
_cell.length_a   1.000
_cell.length_b   1.000
_cell.length_c   1.000
_cell.angle_alpha   90.00
_cell.angle_beta   90.00
_cell.angle_gamma   90.00
#
_symmetry.space_group_name_H-M   'P 1'
#
loop_
_entity.id
_entity.type
_entity.pdbx_description
1 polymer ?
#
loop_
_entity_poly.entity_id
_entity_poly.type
_entity_poly.pdbx_seq_one_letter_code
_entity_poly.pdbx_strand_id
1 'polypeptide(L)'
;MKKLIFLLLASICLPACLSHYTSPKQHYDKKASIPYGIFKGTLPCADCPGIETTLNLKPDSTFVYETNAINEPDGHIIYNGTYTVQENIVTIEYDTQSLFFLLDNCTLFMLDDNRKPITGELAPYYQLKHQRPFAYSGTYATFSASQEACQQTLSISRQGKDYLVVFSASRGNGSENGHFSGTGSLTNGTLFVDIDIDNGNEIRMAIRPSHDNLGVDVVTVNCEKPFQLMPSCQGSGSLAGTYLKNTLSKQHIGIFTASTTIEDILTTLPATQVHRTIGHGEFADDTYDDYEIYTRNNEHLLTLTPRERSQKDQKIHRVLITSPFFTTSKGIHAGSTYKEIREAYTITRIEPTRDHIVLIVDELHAHISIPKTSLHKDWWNPATQSVNPASIPDNARLDHFIVWWNE
;
A
#
# COMPACT_ATOMS: atom_id res chain seq x y z
N MET A 1 44.85 36.60 -58.74
CA MET A 1 46.30 36.86 -58.61
C MET A 1 46.71 36.57 -57.17
N LYS A 2 47.74 35.70 -57.02
CA LYS A 2 48.66 35.42 -55.89
C LYS A 2 48.47 36.31 -54.64
N LYS A 3 48.48 35.82 -53.39
CA LYS A 3 49.54 35.08 -52.64
C LYS A 3 48.85 34.46 -51.39
N LEU A 4 48.89 33.16 -51.08
CA LEU A 4 49.98 32.30 -50.59
C LEU A 4 50.90 32.95 -49.54
N ILE A 5 50.58 32.76 -48.26
CA ILE A 5 51.55 32.73 -47.16
C ILE A 5 51.28 31.46 -46.34
N PHE A 6 52.28 30.59 -46.37
CA PHE A 6 52.44 29.37 -45.59
C PHE A 6 53.04 29.77 -44.24
N LEU A 7 52.48 29.29 -43.13
CA LEU A 7 53.20 29.22 -41.85
C LEU A 7 52.91 27.87 -41.21
N LEU A 8 53.89 26.98 -41.39
CA LEU A 8 54.06 25.74 -40.67
C LEU A 8 54.32 26.05 -39.20
N LEU A 9 53.48 25.50 -38.32
CA LEU A 9 53.86 25.21 -36.94
C LEU A 9 53.47 23.76 -36.66
N ALA A 10 54.50 22.94 -36.60
CA ALA A 10 54.47 21.54 -36.21
C ALA A 10 54.47 21.41 -34.68
N SER A 11 53.99 20.24 -34.22
CA SER A 11 54.04 19.75 -32.84
C SER A 11 52.94 20.34 -31.95
N ILE A 12 52.05 19.57 -31.31
CA ILE A 12 52.32 18.36 -30.51
C ILE A 12 51.10 17.42 -30.63
N CYS A 13 51.38 16.15 -30.93
CA CYS A 13 50.41 15.07 -30.92
C CYS A 13 50.26 14.56 -29.48
N LEU A 14 49.11 14.81 -28.85
CA LEU A 14 48.64 14.05 -27.69
C LEU A 14 47.41 13.25 -28.16
N PRO A 15 47.40 11.91 -28.04
CA PRO A 15 46.23 11.13 -28.38
C PRO A 15 45.20 11.31 -27.27
N ALA A 16 44.32 12.30 -27.41
CA ALA A 16 43.05 12.26 -26.72
C ALA A 16 42.23 11.15 -27.39
N CYS A 17 42.12 10.00 -26.73
CA CYS A 17 41.07 9.03 -27.00
C CYS A 17 39.72 9.73 -26.89
N LEU A 18 39.22 10.27 -27.99
CA LEU A 18 37.80 10.47 -28.21
C LEU A 18 37.23 9.07 -28.44
N SER A 19 36.91 8.37 -27.35
CA SER A 19 35.92 7.31 -27.43
C SER A 19 34.65 7.97 -27.95
N HIS A 20 34.30 7.68 -29.20
CA HIS A 20 32.93 7.79 -29.65
C HIS A 20 32.09 6.94 -28.68
N TYR A 21 31.47 7.60 -27.70
CA TYR A 21 30.29 7.05 -27.03
C TYR A 21 29.17 7.05 -28.07
N THR A 22 29.24 6.08 -28.98
CA THR A 22 28.04 5.58 -29.63
C THR A 22 27.19 4.99 -28.52
N SER A 23 26.19 5.76 -28.06
CA SER A 23 25.14 5.24 -27.20
C SER A 23 24.63 3.95 -27.84
N PRO A 24 24.66 2.80 -27.15
CA PRO A 24 24.14 1.58 -27.71
C PRO A 24 22.66 1.81 -28.01
N LYS A 25 22.29 1.76 -29.28
CA LYS A 25 20.91 1.55 -29.69
C LYS A 25 20.51 0.19 -29.16
N GLN A 26 19.85 0.17 -28.01
CA GLN A 26 19.14 -0.99 -27.50
C GLN A 26 18.07 -1.33 -28.54
N HIS A 27 18.34 -2.36 -29.33
CA HIS A 27 17.32 -3.04 -30.12
C HIS A 27 16.38 -3.74 -29.13
N TYR A 28 15.27 -3.09 -28.79
CA TYR A 28 14.14 -3.77 -28.17
C TYR A 28 13.34 -4.49 -29.26
N ASP A 29 13.82 -5.66 -29.68
CA ASP A 29 12.95 -6.66 -30.29
C ASP A 29 12.07 -7.26 -29.18
N LYS A 30 10.87 -6.72 -28.99
CA LYS A 30 9.80 -7.43 -28.29
C LYS A 30 8.51 -7.36 -29.09
N LYS A 31 8.25 -8.44 -29.81
CA LYS A 31 6.91 -8.86 -30.24
C LYS A 31 5.98 -8.76 -29.02
N ALA A 32 5.00 -7.87 -29.06
CA ALA A 32 4.07 -7.64 -27.96
C ALA A 32 3.37 -8.96 -27.59
N SER A 33 3.70 -9.51 -26.41
CA SER A 33 2.97 -10.61 -25.80
C SER A 33 1.69 -10.03 -25.22
N ILE A 34 0.56 -10.37 -25.83
CA ILE A 34 -0.80 -9.89 -25.51
C ILE A 34 -1.20 -10.26 -24.05
N PRO A 35 -2.05 -9.45 -23.40
CA PRO A 35 -1.98 -9.11 -21.98
C PRO A 35 -3.01 -9.89 -21.15
N TYR A 36 -2.82 -11.20 -21.02
CA TYR A 36 -3.64 -11.97 -20.10
C TYR A 36 -3.34 -11.57 -18.65
N GLY A 37 -4.37 -11.49 -17.82
CA GLY A 37 -4.21 -11.13 -16.42
C GLY A 37 -5.28 -10.17 -15.92
N ILE A 38 -5.15 -9.82 -14.66
CA ILE A 38 -6.07 -8.94 -13.95
C ILE A 38 -5.49 -7.53 -13.98
N PHE A 39 -6.27 -6.55 -14.39
CA PHE A 39 -5.94 -5.13 -14.35
C PHE A 39 -6.88 -4.41 -13.41
N LYS A 40 -6.37 -3.54 -12.55
CA LYS A 40 -7.16 -2.80 -11.55
C LYS A 40 -6.87 -1.32 -11.60
N GLY A 41 -7.90 -0.51 -11.38
CA GLY A 41 -7.77 0.94 -11.21
C GLY A 41 -9.04 1.54 -10.63
N THR A 42 -8.97 2.81 -10.25
CA THR A 42 -10.14 3.57 -9.78
C THR A 42 -10.39 4.69 -10.76
N LEU A 43 -11.41 4.51 -11.60
CA LEU A 43 -11.76 5.45 -12.65
C LEU A 43 -12.56 6.63 -12.05
N PRO A 44 -12.46 7.83 -12.63
CA PRO A 44 -13.27 8.97 -12.21
C PRO A 44 -14.77 8.69 -12.31
N CYS A 45 -15.52 9.26 -11.37
CA CYS A 45 -16.98 9.17 -11.29
C CYS A 45 -17.57 10.57 -11.23
N ALA A 46 -18.73 10.77 -11.85
CA ALA A 46 -19.35 12.09 -11.93
C ALA A 46 -20.02 12.51 -10.59
N ASP A 47 -20.60 11.54 -9.89
CA ASP A 47 -21.48 11.72 -8.73
C ASP A 47 -21.11 10.81 -7.54
N CYS A 48 -19.99 10.10 -7.63
CA CYS A 48 -19.46 9.26 -6.56
C CYS A 48 -17.94 9.49 -6.37
N PRO A 49 -17.32 8.99 -5.28
CA PRO A 49 -15.88 9.16 -5.04
C PRO A 49 -14.98 8.54 -6.12
N GLY A 50 -15.49 7.54 -6.85
CA GLY A 50 -14.76 6.83 -7.90
C GLY A 50 -15.39 5.47 -8.23
N ILE A 51 -14.97 4.87 -9.34
CA ILE A 51 -15.41 3.53 -9.77
C ILE A 51 -14.22 2.57 -9.66
N GLU A 52 -14.24 1.69 -8.67
CA GLU A 52 -13.27 0.59 -8.60
C GLU A 52 -13.53 -0.34 -9.79
N THR A 53 -12.52 -0.52 -10.62
CA THR A 53 -12.63 -1.22 -11.90
C THR A 53 -11.61 -2.34 -11.96
N THR A 54 -12.07 -3.56 -12.23
CA THR A 54 -11.25 -4.74 -12.44
C THR A 54 -11.54 -5.33 -13.82
N LEU A 55 -10.52 -5.42 -14.67
CA LEU A 55 -10.59 -6.07 -15.99
C LEU A 55 -9.70 -7.31 -16.00
N ASN A 56 -10.30 -8.50 -16.07
CA ASN A 56 -9.60 -9.76 -16.21
C ASN A 56 -9.64 -10.25 -17.66
N LEU A 57 -8.50 -10.18 -18.35
CA LEU A 57 -8.34 -10.67 -19.72
C LEU A 57 -7.85 -12.13 -19.69
N LYS A 58 -8.66 -13.05 -20.22
CA LYS A 58 -8.37 -14.49 -20.16
C LYS A 58 -7.65 -15.00 -21.42
N PRO A 59 -6.85 -16.08 -21.31
CA PRO A 59 -6.15 -16.71 -22.44
C PRO A 59 -7.01 -17.06 -23.66
N ASP A 60 -8.30 -17.33 -23.45
CA ASP A 60 -9.28 -17.74 -24.47
C ASP A 60 -9.93 -16.56 -25.21
N SER A 61 -9.41 -15.34 -25.07
CA SER A 61 -9.95 -14.09 -25.64
C SER A 61 -11.31 -13.67 -25.08
N THR A 62 -11.69 -14.20 -23.91
CA THR A 62 -12.83 -13.69 -23.13
C THR A 62 -12.35 -12.78 -21.99
N PHE A 63 -13.24 -11.93 -21.48
CA PHE A 63 -12.94 -11.10 -20.32
C PHE A 63 -14.04 -11.13 -19.26
N VAL A 64 -13.66 -10.73 -18.05
CA VAL A 64 -14.59 -10.33 -16.98
C VAL A 64 -14.26 -8.89 -16.62
N TYR A 65 -15.24 -7.99 -16.68
CA TYR A 65 -15.10 -6.58 -16.34
C TYR A 65 -16.02 -6.27 -15.17
N GLU A 66 -15.44 -6.09 -13.99
CA GLU A 66 -16.14 -5.78 -12.75
C GLU A 66 -15.99 -4.28 -12.46
N THR A 67 -17.11 -3.64 -12.14
CA THR A 67 -17.16 -2.24 -11.69
C THR A 67 -17.82 -2.19 -10.32
N ASN A 68 -17.40 -1.26 -9.48
CA ASN A 68 -17.99 -0.98 -8.18
C ASN A 68 -17.96 0.53 -7.93
N ALA A 69 -19.12 1.19 -8.00
CA ALA A 69 -19.25 2.59 -7.63
C ALA A 69 -19.13 2.72 -6.10
N ILE A 70 -18.12 3.47 -5.64
CA ILE A 70 -17.78 3.57 -4.22
C ILE A 70 -18.95 4.24 -3.46
N ASN A 71 -19.35 3.63 -2.35
CA ASN A 71 -20.47 4.04 -1.49
C ASN A 71 -21.88 3.94 -2.12
N GLU A 72 -22.02 3.20 -3.22
CA GLU A 72 -23.32 2.93 -3.84
C GLU A 72 -23.81 1.51 -3.51
N PRO A 73 -25.01 1.32 -2.91
CA PRO A 73 -25.51 0.01 -2.46
C PRO A 73 -25.60 -1.07 -3.54
N ASP A 74 -25.95 -0.67 -4.76
CA ASP A 74 -26.04 -1.55 -5.95
C ASP A 74 -24.98 -1.17 -7.00
N GLY A 75 -23.87 -0.58 -6.55
CA GLY A 75 -22.81 -0.07 -7.42
C GLY A 75 -21.97 -1.15 -8.09
N HIS A 76 -22.11 -2.42 -7.70
CA HIS A 76 -21.31 -3.52 -8.21
C HIS A 76 -21.96 -4.20 -9.43
N ILE A 77 -21.30 -4.12 -10.58
CA ILE A 77 -21.79 -4.69 -11.83
C ILE A 77 -20.68 -5.51 -12.49
N ILE A 78 -21.04 -6.67 -13.04
CA ILE A 78 -20.12 -7.58 -13.73
C ILE A 78 -20.56 -7.74 -15.18
N TYR A 79 -19.66 -7.44 -16.09
CA TYR A 79 -19.81 -7.63 -17.53
C TYR A 79 -18.92 -8.76 -18.02
N ASN A 80 -19.40 -9.52 -19.00
CA ASN A 80 -18.65 -10.59 -19.66
C ASN A 80 -18.71 -10.38 -21.16
N GLY A 81 -17.64 -10.77 -21.85
CA GLY A 81 -17.60 -10.65 -23.30
C GLY A 81 -16.31 -11.17 -23.90
N THR A 82 -16.03 -10.71 -25.12
CA THR A 82 -14.82 -11.02 -25.87
C THR A 82 -13.97 -9.78 -26.06
N TYR A 83 -12.66 -9.98 -26.14
CA TYR A 83 -11.75 -8.88 -26.43
C TYR A 83 -10.87 -9.18 -27.64
N THR A 84 -10.43 -8.12 -28.31
CA THR A 84 -9.44 -8.19 -29.37
C THR A 84 -8.26 -7.31 -29.05
N VAL A 85 -7.09 -7.65 -29.60
CA VAL A 85 -5.89 -6.82 -29.49
C VAL A 85 -5.31 -6.59 -30.87
N GLN A 86 -5.20 -5.32 -31.25
CA GLN A 86 -4.60 -4.87 -32.50
C GLN A 86 -3.48 -3.90 -32.17
N GLU A 87 -2.25 -4.23 -32.59
CA GLU A 87 -1.03 -3.53 -32.14
C GLU A 87 -0.94 -3.51 -30.61
N ASN A 88 -1.17 -2.36 -29.98
CA ASN A 88 -1.21 -2.20 -28.52
C ASN A 88 -2.60 -1.75 -28.02
N ILE A 89 -3.63 -1.77 -28.86
CA ILE A 89 -4.99 -1.39 -28.48
C ILE A 89 -5.77 -2.64 -28.11
N VAL A 90 -6.17 -2.74 -26.85
CA VAL A 90 -7.12 -3.73 -26.35
C VAL A 90 -8.54 -3.15 -26.52
N THR A 91 -9.40 -3.88 -27.20
CA THR A 91 -10.82 -3.53 -27.36
C THR A 91 -11.66 -4.58 -26.64
N ILE A 92 -12.49 -4.17 -25.70
CA ILE A 92 -13.47 -5.05 -25.04
C ILE A 92 -14.87 -4.69 -25.52
N GLU A 93 -15.69 -5.71 -25.77
CA GLU A 93 -17.08 -5.57 -26.20
C GLU A 93 -17.99 -6.28 -25.20
N TYR A 94 -18.92 -5.53 -24.61
CA TYR A 94 -19.98 -6.06 -23.75
C TYR A 94 -21.29 -5.35 -24.05
N ASP A 95 -22.40 -6.08 -23.91
CA ASP A 95 -23.75 -5.60 -24.22
C ASP A 95 -23.82 -4.95 -25.63
N THR A 96 -23.86 -3.62 -25.69
CA THR A 96 -23.84 -2.80 -26.92
C THR A 96 -22.76 -1.72 -26.89
N GLN A 97 -21.80 -1.83 -25.96
CA GLN A 97 -20.73 -0.87 -25.74
C GLN A 97 -19.37 -1.45 -26.14
N SER A 98 -18.45 -0.56 -26.49
CA SER A 98 -17.04 -0.89 -26.72
C SER A 98 -16.17 0.03 -25.90
N LEU A 99 -15.18 -0.54 -25.19
CA LEU A 99 -14.14 0.23 -24.53
C LEU A 99 -12.78 -0.06 -25.16
N PHE A 100 -11.97 0.98 -25.27
CA PHE A 100 -10.67 0.94 -25.91
C PHE A 100 -9.58 1.28 -24.90
N PHE A 101 -8.50 0.51 -24.88
CA PHE A 101 -7.36 0.73 -24.00
C PHE A 101 -6.05 0.66 -24.77
N LEU A 102 -5.15 1.62 -24.54
CA LEU A 102 -3.76 1.52 -24.96
C LEU A 102 -2.97 0.76 -23.88
N LEU A 103 -2.36 -0.35 -24.27
CA LEU A 103 -1.43 -1.11 -23.43
C LEU A 103 -0.03 -0.49 -23.52
N ASP A 104 0.47 0.01 -22.38
CA ASP A 104 1.86 0.44 -22.23
C ASP A 104 2.37 0.09 -20.83
N ASN A 105 3.59 -0.44 -20.74
CA ASN A 105 4.26 -0.78 -19.47
C ASN A 105 3.37 -1.50 -18.43
N CYS A 106 2.69 -2.58 -18.86
CA CYS A 106 1.76 -3.36 -18.01
C CYS A 106 0.58 -2.54 -17.44
N THR A 107 0.22 -1.44 -18.10
CA THR A 107 -0.88 -0.56 -17.75
C THR A 107 -1.80 -0.40 -18.97
N LEU A 108 -3.11 -0.46 -18.74
CA LEU A 108 -4.14 -0.17 -19.73
C LEU A 108 -4.63 1.26 -19.52
N PHE A 109 -4.28 2.15 -20.45
CA PHE A 109 -4.76 3.53 -20.47
C PHE A 109 -6.07 3.59 -21.26
N MET A 110 -7.16 4.00 -20.64
CA MET A 110 -8.45 4.12 -21.32
C MET A 110 -8.37 5.21 -22.39
N LEU A 111 -8.91 4.91 -23.57
CA LEU A 111 -9.00 5.81 -24.71
C LEU A 111 -10.45 6.28 -24.88
N ASP A 112 -10.64 7.40 -25.58
CA ASP A 112 -11.96 7.87 -25.97
C ASP A 112 -12.58 7.02 -27.11
N ASP A 113 -13.82 7.32 -27.49
CA ASP A 113 -14.55 6.64 -28.57
C ASP A 113 -13.85 6.75 -29.94
N ASN A 114 -12.96 7.74 -30.11
CA ASN A 114 -12.14 7.94 -31.31
C ASN A 114 -10.76 7.26 -31.20
N ARG A 115 -10.53 6.46 -30.15
CA ARG A 115 -9.28 5.76 -29.84
C ARG A 115 -8.10 6.70 -29.59
N LYS A 116 -8.38 7.90 -29.08
CA LYS A 116 -7.35 8.88 -28.68
C LYS A 116 -7.15 8.85 -27.17
N PRO A 117 -5.94 9.19 -26.69
CA PRO A 117 -5.70 9.35 -25.26
C PRO A 117 -6.65 10.36 -24.64
N ILE A 118 -7.23 10.01 -23.49
CA ILE A 118 -8.02 10.96 -22.69
C ILE A 118 -7.10 12.09 -22.20
N THR A 119 -7.55 13.33 -22.35
CA THR A 119 -6.80 14.53 -21.97
C THR A 119 -7.51 15.31 -20.86
N GLY A 120 -6.77 16.16 -20.14
CA GLY A 120 -7.30 17.01 -19.07
C GLY A 120 -6.76 16.62 -17.70
N GLU A 121 -7.24 17.29 -16.65
CA GLU A 121 -6.74 17.11 -15.28
C GLU A 121 -6.97 15.69 -14.74
N LEU A 122 -8.03 15.02 -15.20
CA LEU A 122 -8.37 13.67 -14.77
C LEU A 122 -7.68 12.55 -15.58
N ALA A 123 -6.96 12.88 -16.65
CA ALA A 123 -6.27 11.90 -17.49
C ALA A 123 -5.41 10.88 -16.71
N PRO A 124 -4.67 11.26 -15.64
CA PRO A 124 -3.88 10.31 -14.85
C PRO A 124 -4.68 9.21 -14.14
N TYR A 125 -6.00 9.35 -14.00
CA TYR A 125 -6.87 8.37 -13.34
C TYR A 125 -7.50 7.37 -14.31
N TYR A 126 -7.47 7.63 -15.61
CA TYR A 126 -8.00 6.75 -16.66
C TYR A 126 -7.03 5.62 -17.03
N GLN A 127 -6.59 4.85 -16.01
CA GLN A 127 -5.64 3.76 -16.17
C GLN A 127 -5.96 2.57 -15.26
N LEU A 128 -5.75 1.36 -15.77
CA LEU A 128 -5.83 0.11 -15.02
C LEU A 128 -4.46 -0.57 -15.03
N LYS A 129 -3.87 -0.82 -13.85
CA LYS A 129 -2.54 -1.41 -13.71
C LYS A 129 -2.64 -2.92 -13.58
N HIS A 130 -1.73 -3.65 -14.21
CA HIS A 130 -1.68 -5.10 -14.09
C HIS A 130 -1.40 -5.53 -12.64
N GLN A 131 -2.20 -6.45 -12.12
CA GLN A 131 -2.05 -7.06 -10.81
C GLN A 131 -0.73 -7.82 -10.74
N ARG A 132 0.19 -7.33 -9.91
CA ARG A 132 1.44 -8.03 -9.59
C ARG A 132 1.18 -9.19 -8.64
N PRO A 133 2.08 -10.20 -8.59
CA PRO A 133 2.03 -11.24 -7.58
C PRO A 133 1.91 -10.64 -6.18
N PHE A 134 0.94 -11.13 -5.40
CA PHE A 134 0.69 -10.65 -4.04
C PHE A 134 1.30 -11.58 -3.00
N ALA A 135 2.06 -11.02 -2.06
CA ALA A 135 2.65 -11.77 -0.96
C ALA A 135 1.62 -11.98 0.16
N TYR A 136 0.92 -13.12 0.13
CA TYR A 136 -0.16 -13.42 1.07
C TYR A 136 0.27 -13.57 2.53
N SER A 137 1.51 -13.96 2.82
CA SER A 137 1.91 -14.16 4.22
C SER A 137 1.94 -12.84 5.00
N GLY A 138 1.42 -12.87 6.23
CA GLY A 138 1.38 -11.71 7.12
C GLY A 138 0.16 -11.71 8.03
N THR A 139 0.09 -10.66 8.83
CA THR A 139 -1.06 -10.36 9.70
C THR A 139 -1.82 -9.17 9.13
N TYR A 140 -3.13 -9.28 9.20
CA TYR A 140 -4.09 -8.33 8.67
C TYR A 140 -5.15 -8.01 9.72
N ALA A 141 -5.75 -6.84 9.61
CA ALA A 141 -6.87 -6.42 10.42
C ALA A 141 -7.90 -5.68 9.57
N THR A 142 -9.17 -5.75 9.99
CA THR A 142 -10.19 -4.83 9.44
C THR A 142 -9.85 -3.41 9.85
N PHE A 143 -9.93 -2.49 8.89
CA PHE A 143 -9.73 -1.07 9.20
C PHE A 143 -11.03 -0.48 9.73
N SER A 144 -10.99 0.05 10.96
CA SER A 144 -12.07 0.85 11.55
C SER A 144 -11.47 2.10 12.18
N ALA A 145 -12.01 3.26 11.84
CA ALA A 145 -11.63 4.51 12.50
C ALA A 145 -12.12 4.59 13.96
N SER A 146 -13.12 3.80 14.35
CA SER A 146 -13.63 3.76 15.73
C SER A 146 -12.99 2.64 16.55
N GLN A 147 -12.49 2.99 17.74
CA GLN A 147 -11.88 2.05 18.69
C GLN A 147 -12.91 1.12 19.37
N GLU A 148 -14.21 1.39 19.22
CA GLU A 148 -15.30 0.60 19.82
C GLU A 148 -15.82 -0.51 18.88
N ALA A 149 -15.30 -0.59 17.65
CA ALA A 149 -15.70 -1.62 16.68
C ALA A 149 -15.09 -2.99 17.03
N CYS A 150 -15.83 -4.06 16.70
CA CYS A 150 -15.35 -5.44 16.75
C CYS A 150 -14.10 -5.57 15.84
N GLN A 151 -12.93 -5.84 16.42
CA GLN A 151 -11.70 -5.99 15.65
C GLN A 151 -11.58 -7.43 15.17
N GLN A 152 -11.57 -7.59 13.85
CA GLN A 152 -11.31 -8.87 13.20
C GLN A 152 -9.88 -8.86 12.67
N THR A 153 -9.16 -9.93 12.94
CA THR A 153 -7.80 -10.16 12.45
C THR A 153 -7.75 -11.40 11.58
N LEU A 154 -6.81 -11.40 10.66
CA LEU A 154 -6.53 -12.49 9.75
C LEU A 154 -5.02 -12.70 9.75
N SER A 155 -4.57 -13.93 9.94
CA SER A 155 -3.17 -14.33 9.80
C SER A 155 -3.07 -15.37 8.70
N ILE A 156 -2.14 -15.15 7.77
CA ILE A 156 -1.85 -16.08 6.70
C ILE A 156 -0.38 -16.45 6.78
N SER A 157 -0.09 -17.74 6.86
CA SER A 157 1.28 -18.26 6.96
C SER A 157 1.49 -19.40 5.97
N ARG A 158 2.69 -19.49 5.39
CA ARG A 158 2.99 -20.53 4.41
C ARG A 158 3.27 -21.86 5.11
N GLN A 159 2.63 -22.93 4.63
CA GLN A 159 2.86 -24.32 5.07
C GLN A 159 3.19 -25.20 3.86
N GLY A 160 4.48 -25.30 3.54
CA GLY A 160 4.92 -26.01 2.34
C GLY A 160 4.39 -25.33 1.07
N LYS A 161 3.54 -26.01 0.30
CA LYS A 161 2.87 -25.48 -0.91
C LYS A 161 1.55 -24.75 -0.61
N ASP A 162 0.99 -24.98 0.57
CA ASP A 162 -0.31 -24.48 1.01
C ASP A 162 -0.13 -23.32 2.00
N TYR A 163 -1.24 -22.76 2.47
CA TYR A 163 -1.27 -21.67 3.46
C TYR A 163 -2.18 -22.05 4.62
N LEU A 164 -1.71 -21.84 5.85
CA LEU A 164 -2.58 -21.80 7.01
C LEU A 164 -3.19 -20.41 7.12
N VAL A 165 -4.51 -20.36 7.19
CA VAL A 165 -5.30 -19.15 7.35
C VAL A 165 -6.01 -19.21 8.69
N VAL A 166 -5.92 -18.13 9.45
CA VAL A 166 -6.49 -18.02 10.79
C VAL A 166 -7.21 -16.69 10.94
N PHE A 167 -8.49 -16.73 11.24
CA PHE A 167 -9.30 -15.57 11.62
C PHE A 167 -9.48 -15.55 13.14
N SER A 168 -9.37 -14.37 13.75
CA SER A 168 -9.77 -14.14 15.13
C SER A 168 -10.63 -12.88 15.22
N ALA A 169 -11.70 -12.95 16.01
CA ALA A 169 -12.59 -11.83 16.27
C ALA A 169 -12.61 -11.51 17.76
N SER A 170 -12.34 -10.25 18.09
CA SER A 170 -12.38 -9.73 19.46
C SER A 170 -13.47 -8.66 19.59
N ARG A 171 -14.18 -8.66 20.71
CA ARG A 171 -15.06 -7.53 21.05
C ARG A 171 -14.18 -6.32 21.44
N GLY A 172 -14.71 -5.11 21.33
CA GLY A 172 -14.01 -3.87 21.72
C GLY A 172 -13.53 -3.79 23.17
N ASN A 173 -13.84 -4.79 24.01
CA ASN A 173 -13.30 -4.96 25.37
C ASN A 173 -12.12 -5.97 25.47
N GLY A 174 -11.63 -6.49 24.34
CA GLY A 174 -10.51 -7.44 24.28
C GLY A 174 -10.88 -8.90 24.56
N SER A 175 -12.15 -9.23 24.79
CA SER A 175 -12.59 -10.63 24.91
C SER A 175 -12.58 -11.31 23.53
N GLU A 176 -11.72 -12.31 23.35
CA GLU A 176 -11.67 -13.14 22.16
C GLU A 176 -12.92 -14.03 22.10
N ASN A 177 -13.66 -13.95 21.00
CA ASN A 177 -15.00 -14.53 20.88
C ASN A 177 -15.19 -15.44 19.66
N GLY A 178 -14.12 -15.75 18.94
CA GLY A 178 -14.14 -16.72 17.84
C GLY A 178 -12.78 -16.87 17.17
N HIS A 179 -12.37 -18.11 16.95
CA HIS A 179 -11.15 -18.49 16.24
C HIS A 179 -11.52 -19.46 15.14
N PHE A 180 -11.26 -19.11 13.89
CA PHE A 180 -11.59 -19.93 12.73
C PHE A 180 -10.31 -20.17 11.93
N SER A 181 -10.09 -21.38 11.46
CA SER A 181 -8.89 -21.67 10.70
C SER A 181 -9.14 -22.69 9.61
N GLY A 182 -8.25 -22.69 8.63
CA GLY A 182 -8.29 -23.62 7.51
C GLY A 182 -6.98 -23.62 6.76
N THR A 183 -6.75 -24.69 6.00
CA THR A 183 -5.63 -24.77 5.07
C THR A 183 -6.13 -24.47 3.67
N GLY A 184 -5.47 -23.55 2.98
CA GLY A 184 -5.86 -23.10 1.66
C GLY A 184 -4.76 -23.25 0.61
N SER A 185 -5.17 -23.32 -0.66
CA SER A 185 -4.27 -23.43 -1.81
C SER A 185 -4.47 -22.26 -2.77
N LEU A 186 -3.37 -21.80 -3.36
CA LEU A 186 -3.37 -20.66 -4.29
C LEU A 186 -3.62 -21.12 -5.73
N THR A 187 -4.67 -20.60 -6.36
CA THR A 187 -5.02 -20.89 -7.75
C THR A 187 -5.33 -19.58 -8.48
N ASN A 188 -4.64 -19.30 -9.59
CA ASN A 188 -4.83 -18.09 -10.42
C ASN A 188 -4.82 -16.78 -9.61
N GLY A 189 -3.94 -16.69 -8.61
CA GLY A 189 -3.82 -15.51 -7.77
C GLY A 189 -4.84 -15.38 -6.65
N THR A 190 -5.80 -16.31 -6.52
CA THR A 190 -6.79 -16.37 -5.43
C THR A 190 -6.46 -17.53 -4.49
N LEU A 191 -6.42 -17.26 -3.19
CA LEU A 191 -6.27 -18.26 -2.16
C LEU A 191 -7.64 -18.79 -1.77
N PHE A 192 -7.89 -20.07 -2.03
CA PHE A 192 -9.12 -20.74 -1.59
C PHE A 192 -8.85 -21.51 -0.31
N VAL A 193 -9.68 -21.31 0.70
CA VAL A 193 -9.56 -21.97 2.00
C VAL A 193 -10.92 -22.50 2.43
N ASP A 194 -10.94 -23.73 2.93
CA ASP A 194 -12.10 -24.30 3.60
C ASP A 194 -11.94 -24.05 5.11
N ILE A 195 -12.85 -23.27 5.68
CA ILE A 195 -12.84 -22.87 7.09
C ILE A 195 -13.81 -23.75 7.85
N ASP A 196 -13.32 -24.45 8.87
CA ASP A 196 -14.17 -25.22 9.80
C ASP A 196 -14.91 -24.25 10.71
N ILE A 197 -16.24 -24.34 10.70
CA ILE A 197 -17.12 -23.43 11.45
C ILE A 197 -17.78 -24.08 12.65
N ASP A 198 -18.06 -25.39 12.58
CA ASP A 198 -18.67 -26.19 13.64
C ASP A 198 -18.81 -27.66 13.19
N ASN A 199 -18.18 -28.59 13.91
CA ASN A 199 -18.42 -30.04 13.84
C ASN A 199 -18.47 -30.63 12.41
N GLY A 200 -17.55 -30.23 11.54
CA GLY A 200 -17.39 -30.79 10.19
C GLY A 200 -18.22 -30.09 9.10
N ASN A 201 -18.87 -28.97 9.41
CA ASN A 201 -19.34 -28.05 8.39
C ASN A 201 -18.21 -27.10 8.01
N GLU A 202 -17.86 -27.07 6.73
CA GLU A 202 -16.84 -26.18 6.19
C GLU A 202 -17.47 -25.12 5.29
N ILE A 203 -16.92 -23.91 5.35
CA ILE A 203 -17.26 -22.84 4.42
C ILE A 203 -16.04 -22.51 3.58
N ARG A 204 -16.21 -22.66 2.27
CA ARG A 204 -15.20 -22.28 1.30
C ARG A 204 -15.15 -20.77 1.13
N MET A 205 -14.03 -20.18 1.47
CA MET A 205 -13.72 -18.77 1.29
C MET A 205 -12.73 -18.58 0.14
N ALA A 206 -12.87 -17.46 -0.55
CA ALA A 206 -11.89 -16.95 -1.50
C ALA A 206 -11.25 -15.69 -0.92
N ILE A 207 -9.93 -15.68 -0.86
CA ILE A 207 -9.11 -14.57 -0.39
C ILE A 207 -8.31 -14.09 -1.60
N ARG A 208 -8.52 -12.84 -2.00
CA ARG A 208 -7.87 -12.21 -3.16
C ARG A 208 -7.21 -10.89 -2.75
N PRO A 209 -6.20 -10.39 -3.46
CA PRO A 209 -5.61 -9.09 -3.13
C PRO A 209 -6.71 -8.02 -3.21
N SER A 210 -6.74 -7.12 -2.23
CA SER A 210 -7.69 -6.01 -2.21
C SER A 210 -7.55 -5.13 -3.45
N HIS A 211 -8.56 -4.33 -3.76
CA HIS A 211 -8.49 -3.40 -4.90
C HIS A 211 -7.30 -2.43 -4.81
N ASP A 212 -7.00 -1.98 -3.58
CA ASP A 212 -5.90 -1.07 -3.27
C ASP A 212 -4.53 -1.74 -3.09
N ASN A 213 -4.46 -3.08 -3.17
CA ASN A 213 -3.26 -3.89 -2.93
C ASN A 213 -2.63 -3.73 -1.54
N LEU A 214 -3.27 -3.06 -0.58
CA LEU A 214 -2.78 -2.90 0.79
C LEU A 214 -3.09 -4.13 1.68
N GLY A 215 -3.89 -5.07 1.17
CA GLY A 215 -4.40 -6.19 1.93
C GLY A 215 -5.09 -7.23 1.06
N VAL A 216 -6.12 -7.85 1.62
CA VAL A 216 -6.93 -8.88 0.96
C VAL A 216 -8.42 -8.63 1.15
N ASP A 217 -9.20 -8.97 0.14
CA ASP A 217 -10.64 -9.13 0.24
C ASP A 217 -10.96 -10.60 0.47
N VAL A 218 -11.78 -10.84 1.48
CA VAL A 218 -12.28 -12.16 1.87
C VAL A 218 -13.74 -12.25 1.49
N VAL A 219 -14.12 -13.24 0.70
CA VAL A 219 -15.51 -13.48 0.28
C VAL A 219 -15.87 -14.95 0.42
N THR A 220 -17.15 -15.22 0.69
CA THR A 220 -17.69 -16.59 0.67
C THR A 220 -17.98 -17.03 -0.76
N VAL A 221 -17.52 -18.21 -1.18
CA VAL A 221 -17.72 -18.69 -2.56
C VAL A 221 -19.18 -19.05 -2.84
N ASN A 222 -19.95 -19.42 -1.81
CA ASN A 222 -21.36 -19.77 -1.96
C ASN A 222 -22.26 -18.68 -1.37
N CYS A 223 -22.86 -17.85 -2.26
CA CYS A 223 -23.73 -16.73 -1.90
C CYS A 223 -25.07 -17.15 -1.29
N GLU A 224 -25.43 -18.43 -1.31
CA GLU A 224 -26.68 -18.94 -0.71
C GLU A 224 -26.56 -19.19 0.81
N LYS A 225 -25.36 -19.08 1.39
CA LYS A 225 -25.11 -19.27 2.84
C LYS A 225 -24.35 -18.10 3.50
N PRO A 226 -24.74 -16.82 3.30
CA PRO A 226 -23.97 -15.67 3.79
C PRO A 226 -24.02 -15.51 5.32
N PHE A 227 -24.94 -16.20 6.01
CA PHE A 227 -25.23 -16.02 7.44
C PHE A 227 -24.56 -17.04 8.38
N GLN A 228 -23.68 -17.94 7.89
CA GLN A 228 -23.13 -19.03 8.71
C GLN A 228 -21.78 -18.73 9.38
N LEU A 229 -21.11 -17.63 9.00
CA LEU A 229 -19.86 -17.18 9.61
C LEU A 229 -20.14 -16.00 10.53
N MET A 230 -20.86 -16.22 11.64
CA MET A 230 -21.15 -15.17 12.61
C MET A 230 -20.25 -15.28 13.84
N PRO A 231 -19.14 -14.52 13.95
CA PRO A 231 -18.57 -14.23 15.26
C PRO A 231 -19.64 -13.53 16.08
N SER A 232 -19.75 -13.86 17.35
CA SER A 232 -20.75 -13.31 18.29
C SER A 232 -20.49 -11.85 18.67
N CYS A 233 -20.43 -10.96 17.68
CA CYS A 233 -20.56 -9.52 17.78
C CYS A 233 -22.00 -9.17 17.39
N GLN A 234 -22.83 -8.87 18.39
CA GLN A 234 -24.28 -8.61 18.36
C GLN A 234 -24.90 -8.30 16.97
N GLY A 235 -25.17 -9.33 16.17
CA GLY A 235 -26.16 -9.28 15.10
C GLY A 235 -25.71 -9.06 13.65
N SER A 236 -24.42 -9.02 13.27
CA SER A 236 -24.08 -8.83 11.84
C SER A 236 -22.73 -9.35 11.28
N GLY A 237 -21.81 -9.90 12.06
CA GLY A 237 -20.43 -10.06 11.57
C GLY A 237 -20.26 -11.24 10.62
N SER A 238 -19.92 -11.02 9.34
CA SER A 238 -19.33 -12.04 8.47
C SER A 238 -17.81 -12.05 8.66
N LEU A 239 -17.11 -13.16 8.40
CA LEU A 239 -15.64 -13.12 8.19
C LEU A 239 -15.27 -12.48 6.85
N ALA A 240 -16.25 -12.34 5.94
CA ALA A 240 -16.07 -11.64 4.67
C ALA A 240 -15.89 -10.13 4.90
N GLY A 241 -15.03 -9.53 4.08
CA GLY A 241 -14.66 -8.12 4.18
C GLY A 241 -13.23 -7.88 3.73
N THR A 242 -12.78 -6.63 3.82
CA THR A 242 -11.40 -6.27 3.52
C THR A 242 -10.56 -6.26 4.80
N TYR A 243 -9.39 -6.88 4.71
CA TYR A 243 -8.37 -6.89 5.75
C TYR A 243 -7.08 -6.28 5.20
N LEU A 244 -6.55 -5.24 5.84
CA LEU A 244 -5.31 -4.60 5.43
C LEU A 244 -4.14 -5.14 6.25
N LYS A 245 -2.95 -5.26 5.64
CA LYS A 245 -1.76 -5.63 6.43
C LYS A 245 -1.43 -4.54 7.42
N ASN A 246 -1.25 -4.91 8.68
CA ASN A 246 -1.16 -3.93 9.76
C ASN A 246 0.11 -4.07 10.64
N THR A 247 1.03 -4.97 10.30
CA THR A 247 2.25 -5.16 11.10
C THR A 247 3.25 -4.03 10.89
N LEU A 248 3.88 -3.59 11.99
CA LEU A 248 5.00 -2.66 12.02
C LEU A 248 6.26 -3.33 12.60
N SER A 249 7.40 -3.12 11.96
CA SER A 249 8.73 -3.50 12.46
C SER A 249 9.81 -2.57 11.90
N LYS A 250 11.06 -2.77 12.35
CA LYS A 250 12.20 -1.94 11.96
C LYS A 250 12.50 -1.84 10.46
N GLN A 251 11.96 -2.71 9.61
CA GLN A 251 12.20 -2.73 8.16
C GLN A 251 10.94 -3.03 7.33
N HIS A 252 9.76 -3.01 7.95
CA HIS A 252 8.53 -3.40 7.30
C HIS A 252 7.32 -2.74 7.95
N ILE A 253 6.41 -2.23 7.12
CA ILE A 253 5.10 -1.73 7.53
C ILE A 253 4.05 -2.15 6.50
N GLY A 254 3.01 -2.85 6.95
CA GLY A 254 1.92 -3.28 6.08
C GLY A 254 2.41 -4.14 4.91
N ILE A 255 2.38 -3.60 3.68
CA ILE A 255 2.92 -4.28 2.48
C ILE A 255 4.34 -3.81 2.11
N PHE A 256 4.83 -2.73 2.69
CA PHE A 256 6.07 -2.06 2.31
C PHE A 256 7.25 -2.58 3.12
N THR A 257 8.44 -2.60 2.50
CA THR A 257 9.69 -2.95 3.17
C THR A 257 10.74 -1.87 2.93
N ALA A 258 11.86 -1.93 3.66
CA ALA A 258 13.02 -1.07 3.45
C ALA A 258 13.60 -1.15 2.02
N SER A 259 13.27 -2.19 1.23
CA SER A 259 13.68 -2.31 -0.17
C SER A 259 12.69 -1.73 -1.18
N THR A 260 11.47 -1.41 -0.76
CA THR A 260 10.44 -0.84 -1.64
C THR A 260 10.86 0.54 -2.15
N THR A 261 10.70 0.76 -3.45
CA THR A 261 10.96 2.05 -4.10
C THR A 261 9.70 2.92 -4.20
N ILE A 262 9.88 4.22 -4.45
CA ILE A 262 8.75 5.10 -4.75
C ILE A 262 8.00 4.66 -6.02
N GLU A 263 8.71 4.16 -7.03
CA GLU A 263 8.12 3.59 -8.23
C GLU A 263 7.27 2.36 -7.90
N ASP A 264 7.71 1.49 -6.99
CA ASP A 264 6.91 0.35 -6.54
C ASP A 264 5.60 0.80 -5.88
N ILE A 265 5.62 1.84 -5.04
CA ILE A 265 4.42 2.42 -4.44
C ILE A 265 3.48 2.94 -5.53
N LEU A 266 3.99 3.79 -6.42
CA LEU A 266 3.22 4.44 -7.48
C LEU A 266 2.69 3.45 -8.51
N THR A 267 3.29 2.27 -8.66
CA THR A 267 2.83 1.23 -9.58
C THR A 267 1.93 0.19 -8.91
N THR A 268 2.00 0.04 -7.58
CA THR A 268 1.19 -0.92 -6.82
C THR A 268 -0.15 -0.35 -6.37
N LEU A 269 -0.17 0.91 -5.92
CA LEU A 269 -1.38 1.52 -5.37
C LEU A 269 -2.21 2.25 -6.44
N PRO A 270 -3.55 2.38 -6.24
CA PRO A 270 -4.38 3.30 -7.01
C PRO A 270 -3.90 4.74 -6.87
N ALA A 271 -3.92 5.50 -7.97
CA ALA A 271 -3.45 6.89 -7.99
C ALA A 271 -4.27 7.82 -7.08
N THR A 272 -5.52 7.46 -6.78
CA THR A 272 -6.40 8.19 -5.87
C THR A 272 -6.00 8.06 -4.39
N GLN A 273 -5.16 7.09 -4.03
CA GLN A 273 -4.77 6.80 -2.63
C GLN A 273 -3.34 7.24 -2.30
N VAL A 274 -2.64 7.87 -3.24
CA VAL A 274 -1.27 8.35 -3.05
C VAL A 274 -1.23 9.84 -3.37
N HIS A 275 -1.05 10.66 -2.33
CA HIS A 275 -0.92 12.10 -2.49
C HIS A 275 0.54 12.52 -2.28
N ARG A 276 1.11 13.24 -3.25
CA ARG A 276 2.47 13.77 -3.12
C ARG A 276 2.43 15.18 -2.56
N THR A 277 3.11 15.41 -1.45
CA THR A 277 3.24 16.71 -0.81
C THR A 277 4.71 17.09 -0.62
N ILE A 278 4.95 18.36 -0.27
CA ILE A 278 6.26 18.78 0.21
C ILE A 278 6.18 18.82 1.73
N GLY A 279 6.75 17.80 2.38
CA GLY A 279 6.87 17.74 3.83
C GLY A 279 7.94 18.70 4.33
N HIS A 280 7.81 19.16 5.57
CA HIS A 280 8.83 19.93 6.28
C HIS A 280 9.23 19.16 7.52
N GLY A 281 10.54 18.99 7.72
CA GLY A 281 11.05 18.16 8.80
C GLY A 281 11.06 18.84 10.15
N GLU A 282 11.67 18.14 11.11
CA GLU A 282 11.81 18.63 12.49
C GLU A 282 12.78 19.81 12.58
N PHE A 283 13.66 19.98 11.58
CA PHE A 283 14.60 21.09 11.44
C PHE A 283 14.18 22.05 10.31
N ALA A 284 14.53 23.34 10.46
CA ALA A 284 13.97 24.44 9.65
C ALA A 284 14.23 24.33 8.13
N ASP A 285 15.29 23.65 7.73
CA ASP A 285 15.69 23.51 6.32
C ASP A 285 15.34 22.14 5.71
N ASP A 286 14.78 21.22 6.52
CA ASP A 286 14.43 19.89 6.06
C ASP A 286 13.18 19.96 5.20
N THR A 287 13.32 19.55 3.94
CA THR A 287 12.20 19.42 3.01
C THR A 287 12.14 18.01 2.44
N TYR A 288 10.95 17.47 2.36
CA TYR A 288 10.69 16.09 1.98
C TYR A 288 9.77 16.02 0.78
N ASP A 289 9.96 15.00 -0.07
CA ASP A 289 8.94 14.60 -1.04
C ASP A 289 8.10 13.52 -0.37
N ASP A 290 7.02 13.94 0.28
CA ASP A 290 6.17 13.07 1.08
C ASP A 290 5.13 12.40 0.18
N TYR A 291 4.93 11.09 0.39
CA TYR A 291 3.92 10.27 -0.26
C TYR A 291 2.94 9.79 0.82
N GLU A 292 1.85 10.53 0.96
CA GLU A 292 0.77 10.24 1.90
C GLU A 292 -0.12 9.13 1.34
N ILE A 293 -0.29 8.05 2.12
CA ILE A 293 -1.05 6.87 1.73
C ILE A 293 -2.38 6.85 2.47
N TYR A 294 -3.47 6.69 1.73
CA TYR A 294 -4.83 6.74 2.26
C TYR A 294 -5.58 5.42 2.09
N THR A 295 -6.55 5.16 2.95
CA THR A 295 -7.58 4.14 2.72
C THR A 295 -8.46 4.54 1.54
N ARG A 296 -9.27 3.60 1.05
CA ARG A 296 -10.27 3.87 0.02
C ARG A 296 -11.35 4.88 0.43
N ASN A 297 -11.54 5.06 1.74
CA ASN A 297 -12.46 6.03 2.32
C ASN A 297 -11.77 7.36 2.69
N ASN A 298 -10.57 7.61 2.14
CA ASN A 298 -9.80 8.83 2.32
C ASN A 298 -9.32 9.07 3.76
N GLU A 299 -9.01 8.01 4.50
CA GLU A 299 -8.40 8.11 5.84
C GLU A 299 -6.89 7.92 5.74
N HIS A 300 -6.12 8.84 6.33
CA HIS A 300 -4.66 8.80 6.26
C HIS A 300 -4.12 7.59 7.05
N LEU A 301 -3.31 6.75 6.40
CA LEU A 301 -2.66 5.60 7.01
C LEU A 301 -1.27 5.95 7.51
N LEU A 302 -0.43 6.44 6.60
CA LEU A 302 0.99 6.73 6.85
C LEU A 302 1.58 7.59 5.73
N THR A 303 2.73 8.20 6.00
CA THR A 303 3.49 8.98 5.02
C THR A 303 4.85 8.31 4.78
N LEU A 304 5.18 8.09 3.51
CA LEU A 304 6.45 7.52 3.07
C LEU A 304 7.31 8.59 2.44
N THR A 305 8.58 8.66 2.85
CA THR A 305 9.53 9.66 2.34
C THR A 305 10.80 8.96 1.84
N PRO A 306 11.24 9.19 0.59
CA PRO A 306 12.54 8.74 0.11
C PRO A 306 13.66 9.61 0.69
N ARG A 307 14.91 9.12 0.64
CA ARG A 307 16.07 9.89 1.10
C ARG A 307 16.33 11.11 0.20
N GLU A 308 16.29 10.90 -1.11
CA GLU A 308 16.52 11.95 -2.10
C GLU A 308 15.21 12.32 -2.80
N ARG A 309 15.02 13.63 -3.01
CA ARG A 309 13.81 14.19 -3.62
C ARG A 309 13.79 13.95 -5.12
N SER A 310 12.57 13.91 -5.68
CA SER A 310 12.28 13.88 -7.12
C SER A 310 12.87 12.70 -7.91
N GLN A 311 13.28 11.63 -7.22
CA GLN A 311 13.77 10.39 -7.81
C GLN A 311 12.86 9.23 -7.41
N LYS A 312 12.24 8.55 -8.39
CA LYS A 312 11.24 7.50 -8.14
C LYS A 312 11.87 6.13 -7.86
N ASP A 313 13.10 5.91 -8.29
CA ASP A 313 13.90 4.69 -8.04
C ASP A 313 14.46 4.64 -6.61
N GLN A 314 14.37 5.74 -5.86
CA GLN A 314 14.78 5.80 -4.46
C GLN A 314 13.92 4.89 -3.59
N LYS A 315 14.58 4.27 -2.62
CA LYS A 315 13.93 3.48 -1.57
C LYS A 315 13.32 4.37 -0.51
N ILE A 316 12.32 3.83 0.18
CA ILE A 316 11.76 4.45 1.38
C ILE A 316 12.88 4.58 2.43
N HIS A 317 13.01 5.78 3.00
CA HIS A 317 13.97 6.09 4.05
C HIS A 317 13.29 6.41 5.37
N ARG A 318 12.16 7.11 5.32
CA ARG A 318 11.41 7.53 6.50
C ARG A 318 9.94 7.14 6.35
N VAL A 319 9.38 6.64 7.45
CA VAL A 319 7.97 6.25 7.57
C VAL A 319 7.36 7.00 8.74
N LEU A 320 6.47 7.95 8.48
CA LEU A 320 5.68 8.64 9.50
C LEU A 320 4.34 7.94 9.66
N ILE A 321 4.00 7.55 10.90
CA ILE A 321 2.81 6.78 11.23
C ILE A 321 2.02 7.53 12.29
N THR A 322 0.86 8.02 11.90
CA THR A 322 -0.10 8.69 12.80
C THR A 322 -1.31 7.80 13.09
N SER A 323 -1.55 6.78 12.26
CA SER A 323 -2.69 5.89 12.39
C SER A 323 -2.45 4.84 13.49
N PRO A 324 -3.41 4.62 14.41
CA PRO A 324 -3.35 3.53 15.40
C PRO A 324 -3.46 2.14 14.76
N PHE A 325 -3.75 2.06 13.46
CA PHE A 325 -3.97 0.81 12.75
C PHE A 325 -2.74 -0.10 12.71
N PHE A 326 -1.54 0.49 12.60
CA PHE A 326 -0.31 -0.28 12.50
C PHE A 326 0.22 -0.63 13.88
N THR A 327 0.49 -1.91 14.10
CA THR A 327 0.88 -2.45 15.41
C THR A 327 2.19 -3.22 15.31
N THR A 328 3.07 -2.99 16.30
CA THR A 328 4.30 -3.76 16.47
C THR A 328 4.01 -5.19 16.94
N SER A 329 5.01 -6.08 16.86
CA SER A 329 4.89 -7.45 17.38
C SER A 329 4.59 -7.53 18.88
N LYS A 330 4.84 -6.45 19.63
CA LYS A 330 4.55 -6.33 21.07
C LYS A 330 3.30 -5.50 21.37
N GLY A 331 2.45 -5.23 20.37
CA GLY A 331 1.15 -4.59 20.58
C GLY A 331 1.17 -3.05 20.61
N ILE A 332 2.34 -2.41 20.46
CA ILE A 332 2.44 -0.94 20.46
C ILE A 332 2.02 -0.34 19.12
N HIS A 333 1.26 0.76 19.16
CA HIS A 333 0.77 1.53 18.00
C HIS A 333 0.67 3.04 18.32
N ALA A 334 0.36 3.88 17.31
CA ALA A 334 0.00 5.28 17.53
C ALA A 334 -1.23 5.38 18.43
N GLY A 335 -1.16 6.13 19.52
CA GLY A 335 -2.21 6.16 20.54
C GLY A 335 -2.07 5.15 21.67
N SER A 336 -1.06 4.26 21.70
CA SER A 336 -0.70 3.55 22.95
C SER A 336 -0.25 4.57 24.02
N THR A 337 0.03 4.10 25.23
CA THR A 337 0.43 4.92 26.38
C THR A 337 1.92 4.80 26.67
N TYR A 338 2.48 5.78 27.38
CA TYR A 338 3.87 5.76 27.83
C TYR A 338 4.20 4.52 28.67
N LYS A 339 3.26 4.08 29.52
CA LYS A 339 3.41 2.86 30.30
C LYS A 339 3.56 1.63 29.39
N GLU A 340 2.67 1.46 28.41
CA GLU A 340 2.69 0.32 27.50
C GLU A 340 4.01 0.24 26.73
N ILE A 341 4.50 1.36 26.17
CA ILE A 341 5.78 1.36 25.43
C ILE A 341 6.97 1.03 26.34
N ARG A 342 7.00 1.55 27.58
CA ARG A 342 8.08 1.29 28.54
C ARG A 342 8.10 -0.18 29.00
N GLU A 343 6.94 -0.82 29.08
CA GLU A 343 6.82 -2.24 29.43
C GLU A 343 7.16 -3.15 28.23
N ALA A 344 6.90 -2.72 27.01
CA ALA A 344 7.15 -3.49 25.79
C ALA A 344 8.59 -3.35 25.25
N TYR A 345 9.21 -2.18 25.35
CA TYR A 345 10.50 -1.86 24.71
C TYR A 345 11.43 -1.06 25.62
N THR A 346 12.74 -1.25 25.41
CA THR A 346 13.77 -0.42 26.05
C THR A 346 13.85 0.93 25.34
N ILE A 347 13.53 2.00 26.07
CA ILE A 347 13.74 3.38 25.63
C ILE A 347 15.20 3.74 25.88
N THR A 348 15.97 3.95 24.80
CA THR A 348 17.42 4.17 24.89
C THR A 348 17.76 5.62 25.20
N ARG A 349 16.94 6.56 24.72
CA ARG A 349 17.09 7.99 24.98
C ARG A 349 15.75 8.72 24.86
N ILE A 350 15.66 9.87 25.51
CA ILE A 350 14.51 10.79 25.41
C ILE A 350 15.04 12.17 25.06
N GLU A 351 14.57 12.73 23.94
CA GLU A 351 15.01 14.02 23.43
C GLU A 351 13.84 15.02 23.36
N PRO A 352 14.03 16.30 23.70
CA PRO A 352 13.02 17.32 23.47
C PRO A 352 13.06 17.80 22.01
N THR A 353 11.89 17.98 21.39
CA THR A 353 11.73 18.72 20.12
C THR A 353 11.03 20.04 20.38
N ARG A 354 10.42 20.68 19.36
CA ARG A 354 9.65 21.93 19.56
C ARG A 354 8.44 21.70 20.47
N ASP A 355 7.56 20.79 20.07
CA ASP A 355 6.25 20.59 20.70
C ASP A 355 6.10 19.23 21.40
N HIS A 356 7.08 18.34 21.25
CA HIS A 356 7.06 16.98 21.78
C HIS A 356 8.32 16.65 22.59
N ILE A 357 8.26 15.55 23.32
CA ILE A 357 9.44 14.74 23.62
C ILE A 357 9.42 13.51 22.71
N VAL A 358 10.60 13.03 22.32
CA VAL A 358 10.78 11.88 21.43
C VAL A 358 11.48 10.79 22.20
N LEU A 359 10.83 9.63 22.29
CA LEU A 359 11.39 8.40 22.84
C LEU A 359 12.10 7.66 21.71
N ILE A 360 13.40 7.39 21.88
CA ILE A 360 14.19 6.63 20.92
C ILE A 360 14.16 5.16 21.33
N VAL A 361 13.77 4.30 20.39
CA VAL A 361 13.65 2.84 20.57
C VAL A 361 14.46 2.14 19.48
N ASP A 362 15.73 1.85 19.79
CA ASP A 362 16.70 1.26 18.84
C ASP A 362 16.23 -0.10 18.28
N GLU A 363 15.51 -0.91 19.08
CA GLU A 363 14.97 -2.21 18.61
C GLU A 363 14.04 -2.05 17.39
N LEU A 364 13.32 -0.93 17.34
CA LEU A 364 12.36 -0.62 16.28
C LEU A 364 12.92 0.34 15.22
N HIS A 365 14.11 0.91 15.43
CA HIS A 365 14.61 2.07 14.67
C HIS A 365 13.57 3.19 14.64
N ALA A 366 12.91 3.41 15.79
CA ALA A 366 11.74 4.28 15.88
C ALA A 366 11.96 5.44 16.84
N HIS A 367 11.49 6.62 16.41
CA HIS A 367 11.33 7.82 17.20
C HIS A 367 9.83 7.98 17.50
N ILE A 368 9.46 7.96 18.77
CA ILE A 368 8.07 7.94 19.20
C ILE A 368 7.75 9.22 19.96
N SER A 369 6.79 9.99 19.47
CA SER A 369 6.51 11.34 19.97
C SER A 369 5.42 11.35 21.03
N ILE A 370 5.65 12.08 22.13
CA ILE A 370 4.65 12.43 23.16
C ILE A 370 4.53 13.96 23.23
N PRO A 371 3.31 14.53 23.12
CA PRO A 371 3.12 15.97 23.20
C PRO A 371 3.55 16.52 24.56
N LYS A 372 4.29 17.64 24.58
CA LYS A 372 4.71 18.30 25.83
C LYS A 372 3.54 18.75 26.70
N THR A 373 2.38 18.99 26.09
CA THR A 373 1.13 19.32 26.79
C THR A 373 0.63 18.20 27.70
N SER A 374 1.08 16.96 27.51
CA SER A 374 0.77 15.81 28.36
C SER A 374 1.72 15.63 29.55
N LEU A 375 2.77 16.46 29.68
CA LEU A 375 3.82 16.31 30.70
C LEU A 375 3.56 17.14 31.96
N HIS A 376 4.14 16.72 33.08
CA HIS A 376 4.18 17.55 34.29
C HIS A 376 5.15 18.74 34.13
N LYS A 377 4.95 19.82 34.90
CA LYS A 377 5.68 21.10 34.74
C LYS A 377 7.20 20.98 34.89
N ASP A 378 7.69 19.98 35.61
CA ASP A 378 9.10 19.71 35.91
C ASP A 378 9.76 18.73 34.93
N TRP A 379 9.15 18.53 33.76
CA TRP A 379 9.65 17.59 32.74
C TRP A 379 11.05 17.92 32.20
N TRP A 380 11.48 19.18 32.26
CA TRP A 380 12.79 19.61 31.76
C TRP A 380 13.74 19.97 32.89
N ASN A 381 14.92 19.36 32.90
CA ASN A 381 16.01 19.74 33.79
C ASN A 381 16.98 20.69 33.07
N PRO A 382 16.99 22.00 33.40
CA PRO A 382 17.86 22.96 32.74
C PRO A 382 19.35 22.78 33.07
N ALA A 383 19.70 22.14 34.19
CA ALA A 383 21.09 21.93 34.59
C ALA A 383 21.76 20.79 33.81
N THR A 384 21.02 19.71 33.55
CA THR A 384 21.51 18.55 32.79
C THR A 384 21.10 18.57 31.32
N GLN A 385 20.27 19.54 30.92
CA GLN A 385 19.68 19.64 29.59
C GLN A 385 19.01 18.33 29.16
N SER A 386 18.22 17.74 30.05
CA SER A 386 17.59 16.43 29.83
C SER A 386 16.13 16.40 30.28
N VAL A 387 15.36 15.50 29.67
CA VAL A 387 13.99 15.20 30.11
C VAL A 387 14.03 14.40 31.41
N ASN A 388 13.16 14.73 32.36
CA ASN A 388 12.91 13.95 33.57
C ASN A 388 11.87 12.84 33.26
N PRO A 389 12.26 11.55 33.21
CA PRO A 389 11.33 10.48 32.87
C PRO A 389 10.21 10.30 33.90
N ALA A 390 10.40 10.73 35.15
CA ALA A 390 9.37 10.67 36.20
C ALA A 390 8.24 11.69 36.00
N SER A 391 8.46 12.71 35.17
CA SER A 391 7.46 13.73 34.84
C SER A 391 6.59 13.38 33.62
N ILE A 392 6.77 12.19 33.05
CA ILE A 392 5.97 11.66 31.95
C ILE A 392 4.88 10.76 32.56
N PRO A 393 3.60 11.17 32.53
CA PRO A 393 2.52 10.35 33.07
C PRO A 393 2.43 8.99 32.36
N ASP A 394 2.16 7.92 33.12
CA ASP A 394 1.99 6.57 32.58
C ASP A 394 0.88 6.50 31.50
N ASN A 395 -0.15 7.33 31.61
CA ASN A 395 -1.28 7.42 30.67
C ASN A 395 -1.06 8.43 29.52
N ALA A 396 0.11 9.08 29.45
CA ALA A 396 0.42 9.98 28.34
C ALA A 396 0.38 9.19 27.02
N ARG A 397 -0.35 9.73 26.04
CA ARG A 397 -0.58 9.03 24.76
C ARG A 397 0.56 9.31 23.78
N LEU A 398 0.96 8.27 23.06
CA LEU A 398 1.88 8.37 21.93
C LEU A 398 1.12 9.01 20.76
N ASP A 399 1.67 10.07 20.19
CA ASP A 399 1.04 10.85 19.12
C ASP A 399 1.31 10.22 17.75
N HIS A 400 2.59 10.03 17.43
CA HIS A 400 3.03 9.46 16.16
C HIS A 400 4.38 8.76 16.29
N PHE A 401 4.70 7.96 15.26
CA PHE A 401 5.94 7.21 15.13
C PHE A 401 6.66 7.69 13.88
N ILE A 402 7.98 7.82 13.96
CA ILE A 402 8.84 7.90 12.79
C ILE A 402 9.77 6.70 12.83
N VAL A 403 9.70 5.86 11.80
CA VAL A 403 10.61 4.73 11.63
C VAL A 403 11.59 5.05 10.51
N TRP A 404 12.88 4.87 10.80
CA TRP A 404 13.97 5.15 9.87
C TRP A 404 14.51 3.84 9.29
N TRP A 405 14.63 3.81 7.96
CA TRP A 405 15.13 2.67 7.19
C TRP A 405 16.38 3.08 6.40
N ASN A 406 17.23 2.10 6.10
CA ASN A 406 18.43 2.29 5.27
C ASN A 406 19.37 3.41 5.80
N GLU A 407 19.63 3.39 7.11
CA GLU A 407 20.61 4.28 7.76
C GLU A 407 22.03 4.12 7.21
#